data_AF-A0A2U1MR16-F1
#
_entry.id   AF-A0A2U1MR16-F1
#
_cell.length_a   1.000
_cell.length_b   1.000
_cell.length_c   1.000
_cell.angle_alpha   90.00
_cell.angle_beta   90.00
_cell.angle_gamma   90.00
#
_symmetry.space_group_name_H-M   'P 1'
#
loop_
_entity.id
_entity.type
_entity.pdbx_description
1 polymer ?
#
loop_
_entity_poly.entity_id
_entity_poly.type
_entity_poly.pdbx_seq_one_letter_code
_entity_poly.pdbx_strand_id
1 'polypeptide(L)'
;MAGKEMLDHLESVLANEPVVVKRGQQIVEVNPQGVSKGVVVDKLVTTMQSIGRPLDFVLCIGDDQSDEDMFEKISSSVGNGIAEVFACTVGQKPSNAKYYLDDTVDVIKMLHGLEAASSHVPHNTGFHVETQT
;
A
#
# COMPACT_ATOMS: atom_id res chain seq x y z
N MET A 1 -2.69 28.20 -10.71
CA MET A 1 -1.66 28.76 -11.60
C MET A 1 -0.27 28.50 -11.03
N ALA A 2 0.06 29.01 -9.83
CA ALA A 2 1.37 28.80 -9.19
C ALA A 2 1.82 27.33 -8.99
N GLY A 3 0.92 26.44 -8.56
CA GLY A 3 1.30 25.03 -8.32
C GLY A 3 1.62 24.21 -9.58
N LYS A 4 1.12 24.64 -10.75
CA LYS A 4 1.45 24.00 -12.03
C LYS A 4 2.81 24.50 -12.53
N GLU A 5 3.07 25.79 -12.42
CA GLU A 5 4.37 26.39 -12.80
C GLU A 5 5.52 25.80 -11.97
N MET A 6 5.31 25.55 -10.67
CA MET A 6 6.32 24.91 -9.82
C MET A 6 6.58 23.46 -10.23
N LEU A 7 5.55 22.70 -10.61
CA LEU A 7 5.70 21.34 -11.11
C LEU A 7 6.51 21.33 -12.41
N ASP A 8 6.07 22.12 -13.40
CA ASP A 8 6.73 22.24 -14.71
C ASP A 8 8.19 22.69 -14.56
N HIS A 9 8.46 23.59 -13.60
CA HIS A 9 9.82 24.05 -13.31
C HIS A 9 10.69 22.95 -12.70
N LEU A 10 10.19 22.21 -11.72
CA LEU A 10 10.93 21.11 -11.10
C LEU A 10 11.18 19.97 -12.08
N GLU A 11 10.18 19.62 -12.91
CA GLU A 11 10.35 18.64 -14.00
C GLU A 11 11.44 19.08 -14.97
N SER A 12 11.49 20.36 -15.35
CA SER A 12 12.52 20.89 -16.25
C SER A 12 13.92 20.90 -15.60
N VAL A 13 14.03 21.31 -14.34
CA VAL A 13 15.33 21.44 -13.65
C VAL A 13 15.92 20.06 -13.34
N LEU A 14 15.08 19.09 -13.01
CA LEU A 14 15.48 17.75 -12.58
C LEU A 14 15.42 16.71 -13.71
N ALA A 15 15.22 17.12 -14.96
CA ALA A 15 15.03 16.23 -16.11
C ALA A 15 16.18 15.21 -16.32
N ASN A 16 17.40 15.55 -15.89
CA ASN A 16 18.59 14.70 -16.03
C ASN A 16 19.01 14.01 -14.72
N GLU A 17 18.28 14.26 -13.63
CA GLU A 17 18.53 13.63 -12.34
C GLU A 17 17.73 12.32 -12.22
N PRO A 18 18.19 11.31 -11.47
CA PRO A 18 17.51 10.02 -11.32
C PRO A 18 16.30 10.12 -10.36
N VAL A 19 15.40 11.06 -10.61
CA VAL A 19 14.22 11.36 -9.82
C VAL A 19 12.96 11.42 -10.68
N VAL A 20 11.81 11.35 -10.02
CA VAL A 20 10.47 11.52 -10.59
C VAL A 20 9.77 12.60 -9.79
N VAL A 21 9.30 13.64 -10.49
CA VAL A 21 8.48 14.69 -9.89
C VAL A 21 7.02 14.31 -10.03
N LYS A 22 6.26 14.36 -8.93
CA LYS A 22 4.83 14.02 -8.89
C LYS A 22 4.05 15.12 -8.20
N ARG A 23 2.81 15.30 -8.61
CA ARG A 23 1.88 16.24 -7.96
C ARG A 23 1.03 15.49 -6.93
N GLY A 24 1.18 15.85 -5.66
CA GLY A 24 0.34 15.35 -4.57
C GLY A 24 -0.81 16.32 -4.22
N GLN A 25 -1.48 16.04 -3.11
CA GLN A 25 -2.53 16.92 -2.58
C GLN A 25 -1.90 18.16 -1.94
N GLN A 26 -1.95 19.29 -2.66
CA GLN A 26 -1.36 20.57 -2.24
C GLN A 26 0.18 20.56 -2.08
N ILE A 27 0.84 19.51 -2.55
CA ILE A 27 2.29 19.35 -2.50
C ILE A 27 2.85 18.92 -3.87
N VAL A 28 4.14 19.09 -4.05
CA VAL A 28 4.92 18.49 -5.14
C VAL A 28 5.97 17.60 -4.49
N GLU A 29 6.04 16.36 -4.94
CA GLU A 29 6.96 15.36 -4.42
C GLU A 29 8.05 15.08 -5.44
N VAL A 30 9.28 14.87 -4.96
CA VAL A 30 10.40 14.43 -5.78
C VAL A 30 10.92 13.14 -5.17
N ASN A 31 10.70 12.04 -5.88
CA ASN A 31 11.06 10.70 -5.42
C ASN A 31 12.21 10.14 -6.28
N PRO A 32 13.16 9.37 -5.73
CA PRO A 32 14.12 8.65 -6.55
C PRO A 32 13.42 7.73 -7.56
N GLN A 33 13.98 7.61 -8.76
CA GLN A 33 13.46 6.70 -9.77
C GLN A 33 13.44 5.25 -9.25
N GLY A 34 12.36 4.54 -9.56
CA GLY A 34 12.17 3.14 -9.13
C GLY A 34 11.82 2.96 -7.65
N VAL A 35 11.57 4.04 -6.89
CA VAL A 35 11.07 3.95 -5.51
C VAL A 35 9.59 4.26 -5.50
N SER A 36 8.79 3.29 -5.02
CA SER A 36 7.36 3.46 -4.86
C SER A 36 6.78 2.42 -3.90
N LYS A 37 5.54 2.62 -3.43
CA LYS A 37 4.85 1.68 -2.53
C LYS A 37 4.60 0.34 -3.23
N GLY A 38 4.28 0.37 -4.53
CA GLY A 38 4.18 -0.84 -5.36
C GLY A 38 5.46 -1.68 -5.43
N VAL A 39 6.66 -1.07 -5.47
CA VAL A 39 7.93 -1.82 -5.43
C VAL A 39 8.10 -2.56 -4.10
N VAL A 40 7.63 -1.97 -3.00
CA VAL A 40 7.66 -2.63 -1.68
C VAL A 40 6.77 -3.87 -1.68
N VAL A 41 5.58 -3.81 -2.31
CA VAL A 41 4.68 -4.97 -2.47
C VAL A 41 5.39 -6.12 -3.18
N ASP A 42 5.96 -5.87 -4.37
CA ASP A 42 6.63 -6.90 -5.16
C ASP A 42 7.77 -7.56 -4.36
N LYS A 43 8.54 -6.75 -3.62
CA LYS A 43 9.62 -7.22 -2.77
C LYS A 43 9.11 -8.07 -1.60
N LEU A 44 8.05 -7.64 -0.92
CA LEU A 44 7.46 -8.37 0.20
C LEU A 44 6.92 -9.73 -0.25
N VAL A 45 6.13 -9.75 -1.33
CA VAL A 45 5.58 -10.99 -1.90
C VAL A 45 6.69 -11.97 -2.27
N THR A 46 7.70 -11.50 -3.01
CA THR A 46 8.84 -12.33 -3.42
C THR A 46 9.62 -12.86 -2.22
N THR A 47 9.85 -12.02 -1.21
CA THR A 47 10.58 -12.41 0.01
C THR A 47 9.80 -13.49 0.77
N MET A 48 8.52 -13.28 1.01
CA MET A 48 7.63 -14.21 1.71
C MET A 48 7.57 -15.57 1.00
N GLN A 49 7.46 -15.58 -0.33
CA GLN A 49 7.56 -16.80 -1.13
C GLN A 49 8.92 -17.49 -0.99
N SER A 50 10.03 -16.74 -1.05
CA SER A 50 11.38 -17.30 -0.96
C SER A 50 11.70 -17.96 0.39
N ILE A 51 11.11 -17.47 1.48
CA ILE A 51 11.27 -18.06 2.83
C ILE A 51 10.25 -19.18 3.11
N GLY A 52 9.52 -19.64 2.09
CA GLY A 52 8.53 -20.71 2.21
C GLY A 52 7.28 -20.32 2.99
N ARG A 53 6.96 -19.02 3.06
CA ARG A 53 5.76 -18.48 3.72
C ARG A 53 4.92 -17.68 2.72
N PRO A 54 4.31 -18.33 1.70
CA PRO A 54 3.45 -17.62 0.76
C PRO A 54 2.28 -16.95 1.49
N LEU A 55 1.84 -15.81 0.97
CA LEU A 55 0.70 -15.08 1.53
C LEU A 55 -0.61 -15.82 1.22
N ASP A 56 -1.47 -15.95 2.22
CA ASP A 56 -2.83 -16.48 2.13
C ASP A 56 -3.90 -15.38 2.35
N PHE A 57 -3.52 -14.27 2.98
CA PHE A 57 -4.35 -13.09 3.20
C PHE A 57 -3.55 -11.80 3.03
N VAL A 58 -4.17 -10.77 2.42
CA VAL A 58 -3.60 -9.42 2.29
C VAL A 58 -4.68 -8.37 2.58
N LEU A 59 -4.47 -7.57 3.62
CA LEU A 59 -5.19 -6.31 3.86
C LEU A 59 -4.27 -5.15 3.47
N CYS A 60 -4.72 -4.31 2.55
CA CYS A 60 -4.00 -3.14 2.09
C CYS A 60 -4.90 -1.91 2.16
N ILE A 61 -4.41 -0.84 2.77
CA ILE A 61 -5.17 0.38 3.01
C ILE A 61 -4.29 1.57 2.61
N GLY A 62 -4.84 2.50 1.83
CA GLY A 62 -4.16 3.71 1.39
C GLY A 62 -5.13 4.85 1.10
N ASP A 63 -4.69 6.09 1.21
CA ASP A 63 -5.54 7.28 1.15
C ASP A 63 -5.18 8.24 0.01
N ASP A 64 -4.01 8.13 -0.60
CA ASP A 64 -3.56 9.12 -1.58
C ASP A 64 -3.21 8.51 -2.95
N GLN A 65 -2.78 9.38 -3.88
CA GLN A 65 -2.41 8.96 -5.23
C GLN A 65 -1.18 8.03 -5.22
N SER A 66 -0.30 8.16 -4.23
CA SER A 66 0.90 7.32 -4.15
C SER A 66 0.56 5.88 -3.75
N ASP A 67 -0.63 5.60 -3.24
CA ASP A 67 -1.12 4.24 -2.94
C ASP A 67 -1.67 3.51 -4.16
N GLU A 68 -1.96 4.20 -5.27
CA GLU A 68 -2.59 3.60 -6.45
C GLU A 68 -1.71 2.54 -7.11
N ASP A 69 -0.39 2.72 -7.07
CA ASP A 69 0.56 1.74 -7.58
C ASP A 69 0.68 0.52 -6.65
N MET A 70 0.51 0.70 -5.34
CA MET A 70 0.43 -0.39 -4.35
C MET A 70 -0.79 -1.26 -4.62
N PHE A 71 -1.96 -0.66 -4.86
CA PHE A 71 -3.19 -1.42 -5.16
C PHE A 71 -3.07 -2.20 -6.48
N GLU A 72 -2.51 -1.57 -7.52
CA GLU A 72 -2.27 -2.22 -8.81
C GLU A 72 -1.34 -3.44 -8.65
N LYS A 73 -0.22 -3.25 -7.94
CA LYS A 73 0.76 -4.32 -7.71
C LYS A 73 0.23 -5.47 -6.87
N ILE A 74 -0.56 -5.21 -5.85
CA ILE A 74 -1.21 -6.28 -5.09
C ILE A 74 -2.14 -7.09 -6.00
N SER A 75 -2.92 -6.41 -6.83
CA SER A 75 -3.84 -7.07 -7.75
C SER A 75 -3.12 -7.95 -8.78
N SER A 76 -1.96 -7.51 -9.31
CA SER A 76 -1.19 -8.30 -10.28
C SER A 76 -0.32 -9.39 -9.65
N SER A 77 0.31 -9.11 -8.51
CA SER A 77 1.35 -9.97 -7.93
C SER A 77 0.78 -11.00 -6.95
N VAL A 78 -0.40 -10.73 -6.38
CA VAL A 78 -1.09 -11.61 -5.43
C VAL A 78 -2.40 -12.18 -6.01
N GLY A 79 -3.04 -11.45 -6.93
CA GLY A 79 -4.35 -11.78 -7.50
C GLY A 79 -4.42 -13.04 -8.38
N ASN A 80 -3.36 -13.84 -8.47
CA ASN A 80 -3.37 -15.15 -9.15
C ASN A 80 -4.18 -16.24 -8.40
N GLY A 81 -4.99 -15.86 -7.39
CA GLY A 81 -5.95 -16.73 -6.70
C GLY A 81 -5.41 -17.50 -5.51
N ILE A 82 -4.20 -17.20 -5.04
CA ILE A 82 -3.56 -17.90 -3.90
C ILE A 82 -3.89 -17.23 -2.56
N ALA A 83 -3.99 -15.90 -2.53
CA ALA A 83 -4.32 -15.15 -1.32
C ALA A 83 -5.65 -14.40 -1.45
N GLU A 84 -6.38 -14.28 -0.35
CA GLU A 84 -7.53 -13.39 -0.26
C GLU A 84 -7.07 -11.93 -0.12
N VAL A 85 -7.50 -11.08 -1.05
CA VAL A 85 -7.04 -9.69 -1.14
C VAL A 85 -8.16 -8.71 -0.81
N PHE A 86 -7.88 -7.85 0.16
CA PHE A 86 -8.72 -6.74 0.59
C PHE A 86 -7.94 -5.43 0.45
N ALA A 87 -8.02 -4.81 -0.74
CA ALA A 87 -7.46 -3.49 -0.99
C ALA A 87 -8.54 -2.42 -0.78
N CYS A 88 -8.25 -1.45 0.09
CA CYS A 88 -9.17 -0.40 0.53
C CYS A 88 -8.57 0.98 0.32
N THR A 89 -9.27 1.85 -0.41
CA THR A 89 -8.94 3.28 -0.43
C THR A 89 -9.64 4.01 0.71
N VAL A 90 -9.01 5.01 1.34
CA VAL A 90 -9.64 5.83 2.39
C VAL A 90 -10.27 7.09 1.79
N GLY A 91 -11.55 7.30 2.05
CA GLY A 91 -12.39 8.28 1.38
C GLY A 91 -12.96 7.77 0.06
N GLN A 92 -14.15 8.25 -0.29
CA GLN A 92 -14.81 7.91 -1.55
C GLN A 92 -14.18 8.68 -2.72
N LYS A 93 -13.33 8.00 -3.48
CA LYS A 93 -12.63 8.56 -4.63
C LYS A 93 -12.34 7.48 -5.68
N PRO A 94 -12.08 7.87 -6.94
CA PRO A 94 -11.57 6.92 -7.94
C PRO A 94 -10.27 6.29 -7.44
N SER A 95 -10.21 4.95 -7.47
CA SER A 95 -9.06 4.18 -7.02
C SER A 95 -9.03 2.81 -7.69
N ASN A 96 -7.84 2.22 -7.80
CA ASN A 96 -7.62 0.82 -8.17
C ASN A 96 -7.99 -0.14 -7.04
N ALA A 97 -8.19 0.35 -5.80
CA ALA A 97 -8.68 -0.47 -4.70
C ALA A 97 -10.12 -0.95 -4.94
N LYS A 98 -10.41 -2.20 -4.55
CA LYS A 98 -11.75 -2.81 -4.71
C LYS A 98 -12.77 -2.29 -3.70
N TYR A 99 -12.31 -1.91 -2.51
CA TYR A 99 -13.13 -1.45 -1.41
C TYR A 99 -12.75 -0.03 -1.00
N TYR A 100 -13.57 0.60 -0.17
CA TYR A 100 -13.23 1.87 0.47
C TYR A 100 -13.67 1.88 1.94
N LEU A 101 -13.03 2.74 2.72
CA LEU A 101 -13.43 3.14 4.07
C LEU A 101 -13.68 4.65 4.05
N ASP A 102 -14.70 5.17 4.74
CA ASP A 102 -15.07 6.58 4.59
C ASP A 102 -13.97 7.53 5.09
N ASP A 103 -13.33 7.19 6.20
CA ASP A 103 -12.24 7.97 6.79
C ASP A 103 -11.29 7.11 7.64
N THR A 104 -10.30 7.75 8.25
CA THR A 104 -9.32 7.08 9.11
C THR A 104 -9.92 6.59 10.44
N VAL A 105 -11.05 7.15 10.89
CA VAL A 105 -11.77 6.66 12.08
C VAL A 105 -12.36 5.29 11.78
N ASP A 106 -12.91 5.10 10.58
CA ASP A 106 -13.43 3.80 10.16
C ASP A 106 -12.32 2.76 9.90
N VAL A 107 -11.13 3.19 9.46
CA VAL A 107 -9.94 2.33 9.45
C VAL A 107 -9.65 1.80 10.86
N ILE A 108 -9.58 2.68 11.85
CA ILE A 108 -9.29 2.30 13.24
C ILE A 108 -10.38 1.38 13.80
N LYS A 109 -11.66 1.67 13.56
CA LYS A 109 -12.77 0.82 13.99
C LYS A 109 -12.70 -0.58 13.37
N MET A 110 -12.37 -0.67 12.09
CA MET A 110 -12.22 -1.95 11.39
C MET A 110 -11.07 -2.77 11.98
N LEU A 111 -9.92 -2.13 12.26
CA LEU A 111 -8.79 -2.80 12.93
C LEU A 111 -9.14 -3.29 14.35
N HIS A 112 -9.86 -2.50 15.16
CA HIS A 112 -10.38 -2.97 16.45
C HIS A 112 -11.37 -4.12 16.29
N GLY A 113 -12.18 -4.12 15.24
CA GLY A 113 -13.07 -5.22 14.90
C GLY A 113 -12.30 -6.52 14.63
N LEU A 114 -11.19 -6.45 13.90
CA LEU A 114 -10.31 -7.59 13.64
C LEU A 114 -9.64 -8.11 14.92
N GLU A 115 -9.14 -7.21 15.77
CA GLU A 115 -8.57 -7.56 17.08
C GLU A 115 -9.60 -8.30 17.96
N ALA A 116 -10.81 -7.75 18.08
CA ALA A 116 -11.89 -8.33 18.86
C ALA A 116 -12.28 -9.71 18.32
N ALA A 117 -12.38 -9.87 17.00
CA ALA A 117 -12.69 -11.15 16.36
C ALA A 117 -11.58 -12.18 16.57
N SER A 118 -10.30 -11.77 16.49
CA SER A 118 -9.14 -12.64 16.72
C SER A 118 -9.11 -13.21 18.14
N SER A 119 -9.51 -12.41 19.14
CA SER A 119 -9.56 -12.80 20.55
C SER A 119 -10.59 -13.91 20.87
N HIS A 120 -11.54 -14.17 19.96
CA HIS A 120 -12.55 -15.21 20.10
C HIS A 120 -12.18 -16.51 19.38
N VAL A 121 -11.03 -16.56 18.70
CA VAL A 121 -10.48 -17.78 18.12
C VAL A 121 -9.73 -18.52 19.24
N PRO A 122 -10.12 -19.75 19.62
CA PRO A 122 -9.33 -20.52 20.58
C PRO A 122 -7.91 -20.69 20.03
N HIS A 123 -6.90 -20.27 20.80
CA HIS A 123 -5.48 -20.51 20.48
C HIS A 123 -5.22 -22.02 20.41
N ASN A 124 -5.44 -22.62 19.24
CA ASN A 124 -5.07 -23.99 18.98
C ASN A 124 -4.35 -24.08 17.64
N THR A 125 -3.24 -23.36 17.52
CA THR A 125 -2.06 -23.69 16.69
C THR A 125 -0.95 -22.68 16.99
N GLY A 126 0.25 -23.18 17.30
CA GLY A 126 1.40 -22.35 17.66
C GLY A 126 1.94 -21.58 16.45
N PHE A 127 1.95 -20.25 16.57
CA PHE A 127 2.86 -19.39 15.82
C PHE A 127 3.78 -18.71 16.85
N HIS A 128 4.97 -19.29 17.04
CA HIS A 128 6.06 -18.61 17.73
C HIS A 128 6.64 -17.59 16.74
N VAL A 129 6.40 -16.30 16.99
CA VAL A 129 7.24 -15.23 16.43
C VAL A 129 8.37 -15.02 17.43
N GLU A 130 9.47 -15.74 17.24
CA GLU A 130 10.71 -15.41 17.96
C GLU A 130 11.22 -14.09 17.40
N THR A 131 11.12 -13.03 18.20
CA THR A 131 11.92 -11.82 18.00
C THR A 131 13.29 -12.12 18.60
N GLN A 132 14.28 -12.35 17.74
CA GLN A 132 15.67 -12.35 18.18
C GLN A 132 16.09 -10.89 18.42
N THR A 133 16.26 -10.53 19.69
CA THR A 133 17.09 -9.40 20.13
C THR A 133 18.57 -9.69 19.97
#